data_AF-A0A8K0F4G3-F1
#
_entry.id   AF-A0A8K0F4G3-F1
#
_cell.length_a   1.000
_cell.length_b   1.000
_cell.length_c   1.000
_cell.angle_alpha   90.00
_cell.angle_beta   90.00
_cell.angle_gamma   90.00
#
_symmetry.space_group_name_H-M   'P 1'
#
loop_
_entity.id
_entity.type
_entity.pdbx_description
1 polymer ?
#
loop_
_entity_poly.entity_id
_entity_poly.type
_entity_poly.pdbx_seq_one_letter_code
_entity_poly.pdbx_strand_id
1 'polypeptide(L)' 'MNALSQRRRTLLLFKTCLRRIQTFPMSAQSYYRHHVRQHFSAHRDETDAERINELLERAEQSAQWVVNKMSAQTK' A
#
# COMPACT_ATOMS: atom_id res chain seq x y z
N MET A 1 -2.41 -4.96 -21.13
CA MET A 1 -1.30 -4.66 -20.19
C MET A 1 -0.52 -5.95 -19.90
N ASN A 2 0.80 -5.91 -19.77
CA ASN A 2 1.65 -7.12 -19.57
C ASN A 2 1.89 -7.38 -18.06
N ALA A 3 1.91 -8.65 -17.63
CA ALA A 3 2.19 -9.09 -16.26
C ALA A 3 3.47 -8.48 -15.64
N LEU A 4 4.50 -8.22 -16.44
CA LEU A 4 5.72 -7.53 -15.99
C LEU A 4 5.46 -6.07 -15.55
N SER A 5 4.51 -5.40 -16.20
CA SER A 5 4.10 -4.03 -15.86
C SER A 5 3.35 -4.00 -14.53
N GLN A 6 2.45 -4.96 -14.31
CA GLN A 6 1.70 -5.08 -13.06
C GLN A 6 2.61 -5.38 -11.87
N ARG A 7 3.52 -6.35 -12.01
CA ARG A 7 4.50 -6.67 -10.95
C ARG A 7 5.31 -5.44 -10.54
N ARG A 8 5.75 -4.62 -11.50
CA ARG A 8 6.48 -3.37 -11.22
C ARG A 8 5.61 -2.36 -10.47
N ARG A 9 4.36 -2.16 -10.88
CA ARG A 9 3.41 -1.26 -10.19
C ARG A 9 3.17 -1.73 -8.75
N THR A 10 2.91 -3.02 -8.53
CA THR A 10 2.71 -3.60 -7.19
C THR A 10 3.90 -3.35 -6.28
N LEU A 11 5.12 -3.60 -6.76
CA LEU A 11 6.35 -3.36 -5.99
C LEU A 11 6.57 -1.87 -5.72
N LEU A 12 6.28 -1.00 -6.68
CA LEU A 12 6.39 0.44 -6.51
C LEU A 12 5.42 0.95 -5.45
N LEU A 13 4.16 0.51 -5.49
CA LEU A 13 3.14 0.88 -4.51
C LEU A 13 3.53 0.41 -3.11
N PHE A 14 3.95 -0.86 -2.97
CA PHE A 14 4.44 -1.41 -1.70
C PHE A 14 5.56 -0.55 -1.09
N LYS A 15 6.60 -0.25 -1.90
CA LYS A 15 7.73 0.59 -1.47
C LYS A 15 7.28 2.01 -1.11
N THR A 16 6.33 2.57 -1.85
CA THR A 16 5.80 3.91 -1.59
C THR A 16 5.03 3.94 -0.27
N CYS A 17 4.18 2.95 0.01
CA CYS A 17 3.48 2.83 1.29
C CYS A 17 4.45 2.75 2.47
N LEU A 18 5.48 1.91 2.38
CA LEU A 18 6.48 1.79 3.45
C LEU A 18 7.25 3.08 3.71
N ARG A 19 7.60 3.83 2.65
CA ARG A 19 8.24 5.15 2.77
C ARG A 19 7.31 6.16 3.44
N ARG A 20 6.04 6.21 3.06
CA ARG A 20 5.04 7.11 3.70
C ARG A 20 4.86 6.78 5.18
N ILE A 21 4.86 5.51 5.56
CA ILE A 21 4.73 5.11 6.98
C ILE A 21 5.91 5.62 7.82
N GLN A 22 7.09 5.87 7.25
CA GLN A 22 8.22 6.46 8.00
C GLN A 22 7.95 7.89 8.46
N THR A 23 7.00 8.60 7.85
CA THR A 23 6.62 9.97 8.26
C THR A 23 5.53 9.98 9.34
N PHE A 24 5.02 8.82 9.76
CA PHE A 24 3.99 8.73 10.79
C PHE A 24 4.61 8.75 12.20
N PRO A 25 3.82 9.06 13.25
CA PRO A 25 4.27 8.91 14.64
C PRO A 25 4.80 7.50 14.91
N MET A 26 5.89 7.40 15.68
CA MET A 26 6.59 6.13 15.95
C MET A 26 5.66 5.02 16.47
N SER A 27 4.67 5.37 17.30
CA SER A 27 3.66 4.45 17.84
C SER A 27 2.77 3.82 16.76
N ALA A 28 2.51 4.53 15.66
CA ALA A 28 1.65 4.07 14.56
C ALA A 28 2.44 3.28 13.49
N GLN A 29 3.75 3.50 13.36
CA GLN A 29 4.53 2.93 12.26
C GLN A 29 4.48 1.39 12.20
N SER A 30 4.61 0.73 13.35
CA SER A 30 4.62 -0.74 13.42
C SER A 30 3.30 -1.35 12.94
N TYR A 31 2.18 -0.79 13.41
CA TYR A 31 0.84 -1.22 13.01
C TYR A 31 0.64 -1.13 11.50
N TYR A 32 0.94 0.03 10.89
CA TYR A 32 0.75 0.21 9.46
C TYR A 32 1.72 -0.59 8.61
N ARG A 33 2.98 -0.78 9.06
CA ARG A 33 3.92 -1.69 8.37
C ARG A 33 3.40 -3.11 8.34
N HIS A 34 2.86 -3.61 9.45
CA HIS A 34 2.29 -4.93 9.52
C HIS A 34 1.07 -5.04 8.58
N HIS A 35 0.16 -4.07 8.64
CA HIS A 35 -1.04 -4.05 7.81
C HIS A 35 -0.72 -4.05 6.31
N VAL A 36 0.25 -3.23 5.86
CA VAL A 36 0.70 -3.21 4.46
C VAL A 36 1.31 -4.57 4.06
N ARG A 37 2.17 -5.16 4.90
CA ARG A 37 2.76 -6.47 4.60
C ARG A 37 1.70 -7.58 4.50
N GLN A 38 0.76 -7.61 5.43
CA GLN A 38 -0.35 -8.57 5.42
C GLN A 38 -1.19 -8.44 4.16
N HIS A 39 -1.59 -7.21 3.79
CA HIS A 39 -2.39 -6.96 2.60
C HIS A 39 -1.72 -7.47 1.31
N PHE A 40 -0.44 -7.15 1.11
CA PHE A 40 0.29 -7.62 -0.08
C PHE A 40 0.55 -9.14 -0.04
N SER A 41 0.81 -9.71 1.13
CA SER A 41 1.01 -11.15 1.29
C SER A 41 -0.27 -11.95 1.05
N ALA A 42 -1.44 -11.42 1.39
CA ALA A 42 -2.72 -12.10 1.19
C ALA A 42 -3.10 -12.25 -0.30
N HIS A 43 -2.46 -11.49 -1.19
CA HIS A 43 -2.76 -11.45 -2.63
C HIS A 43 -1.54 -11.77 -3.49
N ARG A 44 -0.54 -12.45 -2.91
CA ARG A 44 0.71 -12.82 -3.58
C ARG A 44 0.54 -13.76 -4.77
N ASP A 45 -0.50 -14.60 -4.72
CA ASP A 45 -0.79 -15.64 -5.71
C ASP A 45 -1.91 -15.20 -6.67
N GLU A 46 -2.36 -13.94 -6.57
CA GLU A 46 -3.31 -13.36 -7.52
C GLU A 46 -2.63 -13.20 -8.88
N THR A 47 -3.29 -13.71 -9.93
CA THR A 47 -2.80 -13.69 -11.31
C THR A 47 -3.76 -12.98 -12.25
N ASP A 48 -5.00 -12.72 -11.83
CA ASP A 48 -5.97 -11.99 -12.62
C ASP A 48 -5.57 -10.51 -12.72
N ALA A 49 -5.39 -10.07 -13.96
CA ALA A 49 -4.91 -8.73 -14.27
C ALA A 49 -5.88 -7.62 -13.82
N GLU A 50 -7.18 -7.82 -13.99
CA GLU A 50 -8.21 -6.87 -13.58
C GLU A 50 -8.27 -6.81 -12.07
N ARG A 51 -8.24 -7.98 -11.42
CA ARG A 51 -8.25 -8.06 -9.96
C ARG A 51 -7.06 -7.38 -9.33
N ILE A 52 -5.86 -7.57 -9.89
CA ILE A 52 -4.66 -6.85 -9.44
C ILE A 52 -4.83 -5.34 -9.58
N ASN A 53 -5.40 -4.86 -10.70
CA ASN A 53 -5.62 -3.43 -10.89
C ASN A 53 -6.58 -2.86 -9.84
N GLU A 54 -7.71 -3.51 -9.59
CA GLU A 54 -8.67 -3.11 -8.55
C GLU A 54 -8.01 -3.02 -7.16
N LEU A 55 -7.22 -4.04 -6.81
CA LEU A 55 -6.50 -4.10 -5.54
C LEU A 55 -5.47 -2.97 -5.42
N LEU A 56 -4.75 -2.65 -6.49
CA LEU A 56 -3.80 -1.54 -6.53
C LEU A 56 -4.50 -0.19 -6.36
N GLU A 57 -5.60 0.05 -7.07
CA GLU A 57 -6.38 1.29 -6.96
C GLU A 57 -6.94 1.47 -5.55
N ARG A 58 -7.51 0.40 -4.99
CA ARG A 58 -8.03 0.43 -3.61
C ARG A 58 -6.92 0.66 -2.60
N ALA A 59 -5.75 0.05 -2.79
CA ALA A 59 -4.59 0.24 -1.92
C ALA A 59 -4.04 1.69 -2.01
N GLU A 60 -4.03 2.29 -3.20
CA GLU A 60 -3.64 3.70 -3.40
C GLU A 60 -4.60 4.66 -2.68
N GLN A 61 -5.91 4.48 -2.86
CA GLN A 61 -6.93 5.27 -2.16
C GLN A 61 -6.82 5.12 -0.63
N SER A 62 -6.66 3.89 -0.15
CA SER A 62 -6.50 3.61 1.28
C SER A 62 -5.24 4.27 1.84
N ALA A 63 -4.12 4.17 1.12
CA ALA A 63 -2.86 4.81 1.53
C ALA A 63 -2.99 6.33 1.57
N GLN A 64 -3.67 6.94 0.60
CA GLN A 64 -3.89 8.39 0.57
C GLN A 64 -4.77 8.84 1.74
N TRP A 65 -5.86 8.12 2.02
CA TRP A 65 -6.73 8.41 3.15
C TRP A 65 -5.99 8.33 4.49
N VAL A 66 -5.18 7.28 4.71
CA VAL A 66 -4.40 7.14 5.94
C VAL A 66 -3.38 8.27 6.09
N VAL A 67 -2.68 8.65 5.02
CA VAL A 67 -1.71 9.76 5.06
C VAL A 67 -2.40 11.06 5.44
N ASN A 68 -3.54 11.37 4.81
CA ASN A 68 -4.31 12.57 5.15
C ASN A 68 -4.75 12.54 6.62
N LYS A 69 -5.22 11.38 7.10
CA LYS A 69 -5.62 11.18 8.50
C LYS A 69 -4.46 11.39 9.47
N MET A 70 -3.25 10.91 9.14
CA MET A 70 -2.07 11.04 10.00
C MET A 70 -1.49 12.46 9.99
N SER A 71 -1.47 13.11 8.83
CA SER A 71 -1.07 14.51 8.69
C SER A 71 -2.03 15.45 9.44
N ALA A 72 -3.32 15.16 9.44
CA ALA A 72 -4.31 15.93 10.20
C ALA A 72 -4.14 15.77 11.73
N GLN A 73 -3.71 14.58 12.20
CA GLN A 73 -3.47 14.31 13.63
C GLN A 73 -2.13 14.87 14.15
N THR A 74 -1.23 15.30 13.26
CA THR A 74 0.09 15.84 13.63
C THR A 74 0.10 17.37 13.66
N LYS A 75 -1.02 18.03 13.34
CA LYS A 75 -1.24 19.47 13.54
C LYS A 75 -1.87 19.74 14.90
#